data_AF-A0AAW1GLL3-F1
#
_entry.id   AF-A0AAW1GLL3-F1
#
_cell.length_a   1.000
_cell.length_b   1.000
_cell.length_c   1.000
_cell.angle_alpha   90.00
_cell.angle_beta   90.00
_cell.angle_gamma   90.00
#
_symmetry.space_group_name_H-M   'P 1'
#
loop_
_entity.id
_entity.type
_entity.pdbx_description
1 polymer ?
#
loop_
_entity_poly.entity_id
_entity_poly.type
_entity_poly.pdbx_seq_one_letter_code
_entity_poly.pdbx_strand_id
1 'polypeptide(L)'
;MPGRPSSKKRKKKAGEGEKKNVKRQKKANKCVNCGELGHYMRTCKKTPVPDQPKKKGGRPVSTRPWAKETREKNEKRRADKEAYARQFGTSTSANPPNIGDALSQASYANPPANAPVNAPANAPASTSNNPTASTSTMP
;
A
#
# COMPACT_ATOMS: atom_id res chain seq x y z
N MET A 1 -24.21 19.74 20.26
CA MET A 1 -24.80 20.63 19.23
C MET A 1 -25.59 19.77 18.25
N PRO A 2 -26.89 20.04 18.03
CA PRO A 2 -27.75 19.18 17.20
C PRO A 2 -27.27 19.19 15.75
N GLY A 3 -27.18 17.99 15.14
CA GLY A 3 -26.66 17.79 13.79
C GLY A 3 -27.51 18.44 12.70
N ARG A 4 -26.85 18.95 11.64
CA ARG A 4 -27.47 19.69 10.53
C ARG A 4 -28.53 18.82 9.82
N PRO A 5 -29.82 19.21 9.83
CA PRO A 5 -30.89 18.39 9.26
C PRO A 5 -30.68 18.18 7.75
N SER A 6 -30.74 16.92 7.32
CA SER A 6 -30.47 16.43 5.95
C SER A 6 -31.31 17.12 4.86
N SER A 7 -32.48 17.64 5.24
CA SER A 7 -33.38 18.41 4.38
C SER A 7 -32.87 19.82 4.03
N LYS A 8 -31.77 20.29 4.63
CA LYS A 8 -31.15 21.62 4.39
C LYS A 8 -29.89 21.53 3.51
N LYS A 9 -29.85 20.67 2.48
CA LYS A 9 -28.88 20.87 1.38
C LYS A 9 -29.25 22.19 0.70
N ARG A 10 -28.31 23.13 0.62
CA ARG A 10 -28.55 24.43 -0.01
C ARG A 10 -29.10 24.21 -1.43
N LYS A 11 -30.28 24.75 -1.75
CA LYS A 11 -30.82 24.71 -3.12
C LYS A 11 -29.81 25.42 -4.03
N LYS A 12 -29.29 24.72 -5.03
CA LYS A 12 -28.36 25.30 -6.01
C LYS A 12 -29.10 26.39 -6.76
N LYS A 13 -28.49 27.57 -6.90
CA LYS A 13 -29.01 28.63 -7.77
C LYS A 13 -28.84 28.19 -9.23
N ALA A 14 -29.68 28.70 -10.13
CA ALA A 14 -29.56 28.43 -11.56
C ALA A 14 -28.11 28.74 -12.01
N GLY A 15 -27.43 27.77 -12.63
CA GLY A 15 -26.04 27.89 -13.06
C GLY A 15 -24.96 27.26 -12.15
N GLU A 16 -25.24 26.98 -10.86
CA GLU A 16 -24.19 26.46 -9.93
C GLU A 16 -23.87 24.96 -10.12
N GLY A 17 -24.53 24.25 -11.03
CA GLY A 17 -24.39 22.80 -11.20
C GLY A 17 -24.28 22.32 -12.64
N GLU A 18 -24.23 23.25 -13.60
CA GLU A 18 -24.18 22.89 -15.00
C GLU A 18 -22.75 22.46 -15.35
N LYS A 19 -22.51 21.15 -15.27
CA LYS A 19 -21.30 20.55 -15.80
C LYS A 19 -21.40 20.67 -17.32
N LYS A 20 -20.79 21.72 -17.88
CA LYS A 20 -20.67 21.86 -19.34
C LYS A 20 -19.97 20.60 -19.85
N ASN A 21 -20.69 19.76 -20.59
CA ASN A 21 -20.16 18.56 -21.20
C ASN A 21 -19.30 18.98 -22.40
N VAL A 22 -18.10 19.48 -22.14
CA VAL A 22 -17.18 19.95 -23.18
C VAL A 22 -16.66 18.73 -23.92
N LYS A 23 -17.14 18.50 -25.16
CA LYS A 23 -16.61 17.46 -26.04
C LYS A 23 -15.20 17.85 -26.47
N ARG A 24 -14.20 17.31 -25.77
CA ARG A 24 -12.80 17.59 -26.06
C ARG A 24 -12.42 16.95 -27.40
N GLN A 25 -11.72 17.69 -28.25
CA GLN A 25 -11.21 17.17 -29.52
C GLN A 25 -10.25 16.00 -29.26
N LYS A 26 -10.39 14.93 -30.03
CA LYS A 26 -9.51 13.76 -29.97
C LYS A 26 -8.14 14.16 -30.52
N LYS A 27 -7.07 13.87 -29.78
CA LYS A 27 -5.69 14.10 -30.23
C LYS A 27 -5.32 13.04 -31.28
N ALA A 28 -4.62 13.45 -32.34
CA ALA A 28 -4.12 12.53 -33.35
C ALA A 28 -3.03 11.60 -32.78
N ASN A 29 -3.03 10.34 -33.21
CA ASN A 29 -2.07 9.33 -32.77
C ASN A 29 -0.69 9.62 -33.37
N LYS A 30 0.29 9.86 -32.51
CA LYS A 30 1.70 10.09 -32.87
C LYS A 30 2.54 8.89 -32.48
N CYS A 31 3.58 8.61 -33.27
CA CYS A 31 4.58 7.61 -32.91
C CYS A 31 5.27 8.02 -31.59
N VAL A 32 5.40 7.09 -30.65
CA VAL A 32 6.07 7.34 -29.36
C VAL A 32 7.58 7.54 -29.55
N ASN A 33 8.17 6.89 -30.55
CA ASN A 33 9.60 6.97 -30.82
C ASN A 33 10.02 8.30 -31.48
N CYS A 34 9.35 8.71 -32.56
CA CYS A 34 9.75 9.89 -33.35
C CYS A 34 8.75 11.07 -33.32
N GLY A 35 7.56 10.91 -32.73
CA GLY A 35 6.55 11.97 -32.65
C GLY A 35 5.78 12.28 -33.94
N GLU A 36 6.11 11.62 -35.05
CA GLU A 36 5.45 11.81 -36.35
C GLU A 36 4.08 11.11 -36.40
N LEU A 37 3.21 11.58 -37.29
CA LEU A 37 1.91 10.99 -37.58
C LEU A 37 2.04 9.90 -38.67
N GLY A 38 1.09 8.97 -38.71
CA GLY A 38 0.98 7.98 -39.79
C GLY A 38 1.61 6.60 -39.53
N HIS A 39 2.39 6.45 -38.46
CA HIS A 39 2.91 5.14 -38.03
C HIS A 39 2.97 5.02 -36.51
N TYR A 40 3.09 3.79 -36.01
CA TYR A 40 3.19 3.48 -34.58
C TYR A 40 4.65 3.17 -34.21
N MET A 41 4.92 3.08 -32.91
CA MET A 41 6.25 2.73 -32.39
C MET A 41 6.81 1.44 -33.01
N ARG A 42 5.95 0.42 -33.24
CA ARG A 42 6.33 -0.87 -33.81
C ARG A 42 6.72 -0.81 -35.29
N THR A 43 6.27 0.21 -36.02
CA THR A 43 6.52 0.40 -37.45
C THR A 43 7.40 1.62 -37.72
N CYS A 44 8.05 2.15 -36.68
CA CYS A 44 8.93 3.31 -36.80
C CYS A 44 10.25 2.92 -37.44
N LYS A 45 10.66 3.68 -38.47
CA LYS A 45 11.92 3.47 -39.20
C LYS A 45 13.12 4.15 -38.53
N LYS A 46 12.90 5.00 -37.51
CA LYS A 46 13.97 5.70 -36.80
C LYS A 46 14.52 4.83 -35.67
N THR A 47 15.81 5.00 -35.35
CA THR A 47 16.44 4.34 -34.20
C THR A 47 15.68 4.66 -32.90
N PRO A 48 15.58 3.72 -31.96
CA PRO A 48 14.86 3.93 -30.71
C PRO A 48 15.52 5.04 -29.88
N VAL A 49 14.77 6.10 -29.59
CA VAL A 49 15.16 7.16 -28.65
C VAL A 49 14.97 6.64 -27.22
N PRO A 50 15.87 6.95 -26.26
CA PRO A 50 15.69 6.55 -24.86
C PRO A 50 14.34 7.02 -24.28
N ASP A 51 13.78 6.18 -23.41
CA ASP A 51 12.43 6.33 -22.85
C ASP A 51 12.28 7.70 -22.17
N GLN A 52 11.34 8.52 -22.66
CA GLN A 52 11.12 9.87 -22.15
C GLN A 52 10.52 9.78 -20.75
N PRO A 53 10.96 10.60 -19.78
CA PRO A 53 10.41 10.56 -18.42
C PRO A 53 8.91 10.84 -18.49
N LYS A 54 8.11 9.82 -18.18
CA LYS A 54 6.65 9.94 -18.09
C LYS A 54 6.34 11.03 -17.07
N LYS A 55 5.74 12.13 -17.51
CA LYS A 55 5.25 13.16 -16.61
C LYS A 55 4.25 12.47 -15.67
N LYS A 56 4.54 12.44 -14.37
CA LYS A 56 3.63 11.91 -13.36
C LYS A 56 2.34 12.71 -13.47
N GLY A 57 1.38 12.16 -14.20
CA GLY A 57 0.09 12.79 -14.40
C GLY A 57 -0.58 13.00 -13.05
N GLY A 58 -1.36 14.06 -12.93
CA GLY A 58 -2.04 14.38 -11.69
C GLY A 58 -2.27 15.87 -11.54
N ARG A 59 -3.25 16.24 -10.72
CA ARG A 59 -3.40 17.61 -10.26
C ARG A 59 -2.23 17.90 -9.30
N PRO A 60 -1.53 19.04 -9.42
CA PRO A 60 -0.48 19.38 -8.47
C PRO A 60 -1.05 19.43 -7.06
N VAL A 61 -0.24 19.02 -6.07
CA VAL A 61 -0.62 19.10 -4.67
C VAL A 61 -0.93 20.56 -4.32
N SER A 62 -2.07 20.80 -3.68
CA SER A 62 -2.46 22.16 -3.30
C SER A 62 -1.52 22.68 -2.20
N THR A 63 -0.96 23.86 -2.41
CA THR A 63 -0.06 24.53 -1.46
C THR A 63 -0.80 25.39 -0.43
N ARG A 64 -2.14 25.47 -0.50
CA ARG A 64 -2.97 26.26 0.42
C ARG A 64 -2.77 25.75 1.86
N PRO A 65 -2.72 26.63 2.88
CA PRO A 65 -2.39 26.26 4.26
C PRO A 65 -3.33 25.16 4.81
N TRP A 66 -4.64 25.33 4.68
CA TRP A 66 -5.62 24.32 5.11
C TRP A 66 -5.44 22.94 4.43
N ALA A 67 -4.95 22.90 3.20
CA ALA A 67 -4.72 21.65 2.48
C ALA A 67 -3.47 20.92 3.00
N LYS A 68 -2.44 21.68 3.41
CA LYS A 68 -1.25 21.13 4.08
C LYS A 68 -1.61 20.59 5.46
N GLU A 69 -2.30 21.39 6.27
CA GLU A 69 -2.76 21.00 7.62
C GLU A 69 -3.66 19.76 7.58
N THR A 70 -4.58 19.68 6.62
CA THR A 70 -5.45 18.50 6.45
C THR A 70 -4.65 17.25 6.11
N ARG A 71 -3.63 17.38 5.26
CA ARG A 71 -2.75 16.26 4.90
C ARG A 71 -1.95 15.77 6.10
N GLU A 72 -1.32 16.69 6.83
CA GLU A 72 -0.55 16.38 8.03
C GLU A 72 -1.43 15.71 9.11
N LYS A 73 -2.63 16.25 9.35
CA LYS A 73 -3.60 15.64 10.27
C LYS A 73 -3.98 14.21 9.86
N ASN A 74 -4.17 13.97 8.56
CA ASN A 74 -4.48 12.65 8.05
C ASN A 74 -3.28 11.69 8.12
N GLU A 75 -2.07 12.18 7.88
CA GLU A 75 -0.82 11.42 8.03
C GLU A 75 -0.61 11.00 9.47
N LYS A 76 -0.76 11.92 10.42
CA LYS A 76 -0.71 11.61 11.86
C LYS A 76 -1.76 10.58 12.24
N ARG A 77 -3.02 10.76 11.82
CA ARG A 77 -4.09 9.78 12.07
C ARG A 77 -3.77 8.40 11.49
N ARG A 78 -3.11 8.34 10.32
CA ARG A 78 -2.67 7.07 9.73
C ARG A 78 -1.55 6.44 10.53
N ALA A 79 -0.57 7.23 10.97
CA ALA A 79 0.53 6.75 11.81
C ALA A 79 0.03 6.26 13.18
N ASP A 80 -0.86 7.00 13.83
CA ASP A 80 -1.47 6.59 15.10
C ASP A 80 -2.27 5.30 14.94
N LYS A 81 -3.05 5.18 13.85
CA LYS A 81 -3.79 3.95 13.53
C LYS A 81 -2.85 2.78 13.25
N GLU A 82 -1.73 3.02 12.59
CA GLU A 82 -0.71 2.00 12.31
C GLU A 82 0.01 1.57 13.58
N ALA A 83 0.39 2.51 14.45
CA ALA A 83 0.99 2.21 15.76
C ALA A 83 0.03 1.39 16.63
N TYR A 84 -1.25 1.77 16.67
CA TYR A 84 -2.29 1.01 17.36
C TYR A 84 -2.45 -0.40 16.78
N ALA A 85 -2.46 -0.54 15.46
CA ALA A 85 -2.55 -1.84 14.80
C ALA A 85 -1.32 -2.73 15.07
N ARG A 86 -0.12 -2.14 15.18
CA ARG A 86 1.11 -2.85 15.57
C ARG A 86 1.09 -3.32 17.02
N GLN A 87 0.51 -2.52 17.92
CA GLN A 87 0.48 -2.83 19.35
C GLN A 87 -0.61 -3.86 19.72
N PHE A 88 -1.80 -3.75 19.11
CA PHE A 88 -2.97 -4.53 19.52
C PHE A 88 -3.48 -5.49 18.43
N GLY A 89 -2.74 -5.68 17.34
CA GLY A 89 -3.01 -6.73 16.36
C GLY A 89 -4.31 -6.60 15.59
N THR A 90 -4.90 -5.40 15.46
CA THR A 90 -6.11 -5.21 14.65
C THR A 90 -5.77 -5.21 13.17
N SER A 91 -5.68 -6.40 12.58
CA SER A 91 -5.41 -6.63 11.16
C SER A 91 -6.61 -6.20 10.31
N THR A 92 -6.81 -4.89 10.10
CA THR A 92 -7.61 -4.45 8.95
C THR A 92 -6.72 -4.44 7.71
N SER A 93 -6.29 -5.62 7.29
CA SER A 93 -5.71 -5.82 5.96
C SER A 93 -6.86 -5.99 4.98
N ALA A 94 -7.18 -4.94 4.23
CA ALA A 94 -7.94 -5.09 3.00
C ALA A 94 -7.01 -5.74 1.96
N ASN A 95 -6.82 -7.06 2.13
CA ASN A 95 -6.32 -8.11 1.23
C ASN A 95 -5.59 -9.16 2.09
N PRO A 96 -5.99 -10.45 2.07
CA PRO A 96 -5.18 -11.50 2.67
C PRO A 96 -3.84 -11.60 1.91
N PRO A 97 -2.73 -11.96 2.58
CA PRO A 97 -1.51 -12.34 1.88
C PRO A 97 -1.85 -13.50 0.93
N ASN A 98 -1.53 -13.34 -0.35
CA ASN A 98 -1.64 -14.42 -1.31
C ASN A 98 -0.70 -15.54 -0.85
N ILE A 99 -1.26 -16.72 -0.58
CA ILE A 99 -0.57 -17.89 -0.03
C ILE A 99 0.50 -18.43 -1.03
N GLY A 100 0.61 -17.87 -2.24
CA GLY A 100 1.55 -18.30 -3.28
C GLY A 100 3.03 -17.93 -3.10
N ASP A 101 3.39 -16.94 -2.27
CA ASP A 101 4.79 -16.46 -2.22
C ASP A 101 5.67 -17.15 -1.17
N ALA A 102 5.08 -17.89 -0.21
CA ALA A 102 5.83 -18.57 0.86
C ALA A 102 6.41 -19.94 0.44
N LEU A 103 6.06 -20.48 -0.72
CA LEU A 103 6.48 -21.82 -1.17
C LEU A 103 7.57 -21.82 -2.25
N SER A 104 8.05 -20.64 -2.69
CA SER A 104 9.03 -20.53 -3.78
C SER A 104 10.51 -20.50 -3.33
N GLN A 105 10.78 -20.41 -2.03
CA GLN A 105 12.17 -20.31 -1.52
C GLN A 105 12.77 -21.63 -0.99
N ALA A 106 12.04 -22.76 -1.08
CA ALA A 106 12.45 -24.02 -0.44
C ALA A 106 13.03 -25.10 -1.39
N SER A 107 13.32 -24.81 -2.67
CA SER A 107 13.69 -25.86 -3.65
C SER A 107 15.11 -25.80 -4.22
N TYR A 108 16.04 -25.03 -3.65
CA TYR A 108 17.47 -25.10 -4.03
C TYR A 108 18.41 -25.21 -2.83
N ALA A 109 18.09 -26.08 -1.88
CA ALA A 109 19.10 -26.57 -0.94
C ALA A 109 19.51 -27.99 -1.40
N ASN A 110 20.69 -28.09 -2.03
CA ASN A 110 21.33 -29.38 -2.27
C ASN A 110 21.51 -30.09 -0.90
N PRO A 111 21.06 -31.34 -0.72
CA PRO A 111 21.33 -32.07 0.52
C PRO A 111 22.80 -32.50 0.55
N PRO A 112 23.52 -32.36 1.68
CA PRO A 112 24.81 -33.00 1.82
C PRO A 112 24.58 -34.52 1.88
N ALA A 113 25.18 -35.23 0.92
CA ALA A 113 25.34 -36.67 0.97
C ALA A 113 26.16 -37.03 2.21
N ASN A 114 25.56 -37.81 3.13
CA ASN A 114 26.15 -38.92 3.87
C ASN A 114 25.39 -39.12 5.20
N ALA A 115 24.47 -40.08 5.18
CA ALA A 115 24.06 -40.78 6.41
C ALA A 115 25.20 -41.75 6.82
N PRO A 116 25.36 -42.00 8.12
CA PRO A 116 25.00 -43.36 8.52
C PRO A 116 24.10 -43.44 9.75
N VAL A 117 23.24 -44.45 9.65
CA VAL A 117 22.40 -45.15 10.62
C VAL A 117 22.94 -45.19 12.06
N ASN A 118 22.08 -44.87 13.04
CA ASN A 118 21.80 -45.74 14.19
C ASN A 118 20.55 -45.27 14.98
N ALA A 119 19.80 -46.26 15.44
CA ALA A 119 18.43 -46.24 15.96
C ALA A 119 18.34 -45.85 17.47
N PRO A 120 17.12 -45.70 18.06
CA PRO A 120 16.83 -44.82 19.19
C PRO A 120 16.81 -45.50 20.56
N ALA A 121 16.97 -44.73 21.64
CA ALA A 121 16.45 -45.10 22.97
C ALA A 121 16.33 -43.89 23.93
N ASN A 122 15.19 -43.84 24.63
CA ASN A 122 14.96 -43.29 25.98
C ASN A 122 14.44 -41.84 26.16
N ALA A 123 13.10 -41.77 26.25
CA ALA A 123 12.24 -41.26 27.34
C ALA A 123 12.54 -39.93 28.11
N PRO A 124 11.49 -39.22 28.59
CA PRO A 124 11.55 -37.81 29.02
C PRO A 124 11.73 -37.63 30.54
N ALA A 125 12.36 -36.53 30.95
CA ALA A 125 12.32 -36.06 32.33
C ALA A 125 12.06 -34.55 32.41
N SER A 126 10.90 -34.26 32.99
CA SER A 126 10.38 -32.97 33.42
C SER A 126 11.27 -32.34 34.50
N THR A 127 11.52 -31.03 34.43
CA THR A 127 11.68 -30.23 35.66
C THR A 127 11.28 -28.77 35.40
N SER A 128 10.12 -28.40 35.91
CA SER A 128 9.70 -27.01 36.12
C SER A 128 10.45 -26.47 37.34
N ASN A 129 10.91 -25.22 37.30
CA ASN A 129 11.25 -24.47 38.50
C ASN A 129 10.85 -23.00 38.32
N ASN A 130 9.74 -22.63 38.96
CA ASN A 130 9.40 -21.26 39.34
C ASN A 130 10.06 -20.97 40.70
N PRO A 131 10.72 -19.82 40.89
CA PRO A 131 10.95 -19.32 42.24
C PRO A 131 9.81 -18.41 42.70
N THR A 132 9.34 -18.75 43.89
CA THR A 132 8.30 -18.16 44.73
C THR A 132 8.57 -16.71 45.14
N ALA A 133 7.46 -16.00 45.35
CA ALA A 133 7.38 -14.68 45.96
C ALA A 133 8.02 -14.61 47.37
N SER A 134 8.52 -13.42 47.73
CA SER A 134 8.71 -13.03 49.12
C SER A 134 8.48 -11.53 49.25
N THR A 135 7.31 -11.22 49.82
CA THR A 135 6.95 -9.97 50.48
C THR A 135 7.94 -9.64 51.60
N SER A 136 8.38 -8.38 51.70
CA SER A 136 8.85 -7.83 52.96
C SER A 136 8.49 -6.34 53.04
N THR A 137 8.15 -5.97 54.26
CA THR A 137 7.32 -4.85 54.71
C THR A 137 8.20 -3.91 55.55
N MET A 138 7.77 -2.63 55.65
CA MET A 138 8.17 -1.58 56.62
C MET A 138 9.33 -0.65 56.22
N PRO A 139 9.42 0.55 56.83
CA PRO A 139 8.49 1.19 57.79
C PRO A 139 7.62 2.32 57.20
#